data_AF-A0A399H002-F1
#
_entry.id   AF-A0A399H002-F1
#
_cell.length_a   1.000
_cell.length_b   1.000
_cell.length_c   1.000
_cell.angle_alpha   90.00
_cell.angle_beta   90.00
_cell.angle_gamma   90.00
#
_symmetry.space_group_name_H-M   'P 1'
#
loop_
_entity.id
_entity.type
_entity.pdbx_description
1 polymer ?
#
loop_
_entity_poly.entity_id
_entity_poly.type
_entity_poly.pdbx_seq_one_letter_code
_entity_poly.pdbx_strand_id
1 'polypeptide(L)' 'MEGYEASGFLNSPPSGQCLNLPGVGEDNPRPAHSPKNRTDAWATVFTGTDCEGDSFPLRPHTGGASERLKVRSVVFN' A
#
# COMPACT_ATOMS: atom_id res chain seq x y z
N MET A 1 1.26 10.69 -24.02
CA MET A 1 1.03 11.37 -22.73
C MET A 1 1.98 10.75 -21.75
N GLU A 2 3.05 11.44 -21.37
CA GLU A 2 3.93 10.98 -20.29
C GLU A 2 3.09 10.86 -19.01
N GLY A 3 3.05 9.66 -18.43
CA GLY A 3 2.45 9.46 -17.12
C GLY A 3 3.38 10.05 -16.08
N TYR A 4 2.89 10.98 -15.27
CA TYR A 4 3.61 11.42 -14.08
C TYR A 4 3.35 10.42 -12.95
N GLU A 5 4.40 10.07 -12.20
CA GLU A 5 4.23 9.33 -10.95
C GLU A 5 3.71 10.27 -9.87
N ALA A 6 2.67 9.84 -9.15
CA ALA A 6 2.16 10.53 -7.99
C ALA A 6 2.54 9.76 -6.72
N SER A 7 2.98 10.48 -5.69
CA SER A 7 3.21 9.92 -4.36
C SER A 7 1.97 10.11 -3.47
N GLY A 8 1.60 9.08 -2.72
CA GLY A 8 0.53 9.12 -1.73
C GLY A 8 1.04 8.84 -0.31
N PHE A 9 0.34 9.36 0.70
CA PHE A 9 0.71 9.18 2.11
C PHE A 9 -0.52 8.80 2.93
N LEU A 10 -0.33 7.85 3.85
CA LEU A 10 -1.26 7.57 4.94
C LEU A 10 -0.63 8.13 6.22
N ASN A 11 -1.21 9.21 6.77
CA ASN A 11 -0.71 9.86 7.97
C ASN A 11 -1.45 9.31 9.19
N SER A 12 -0.71 8.71 10.12
CA SER A 12 -1.25 8.09 11.35
C SER A 12 -2.44 7.14 11.07
N PRO A 13 -2.28 6.13 10.21
CA PRO A 13 -3.37 5.20 9.89
C PRO A 13 -3.77 4.39 11.13
N PRO A 14 -5.08 4.04 11.29
CA PRO A 14 -5.52 3.16 12.36
C PRO A 14 -4.95 1.75 12.18
N SER A 15 -4.53 1.13 13.29
CA SER A 15 -4.16 -0.28 13.33
C SER A 15 -5.40 -1.19 13.30
N GLY A 16 -5.24 -2.41 12.79
CA GLY A 16 -6.25 -3.46 12.74
C GLY A 16 -7.39 -3.24 11.75
N GLN A 17 -7.35 -2.16 10.96
CA GLN A 17 -8.35 -1.86 9.94
C GLN A 17 -7.77 -2.05 8.54
N CYS A 18 -8.58 -2.60 7.64
CA CYS A 18 -8.26 -2.64 6.23
C CYS A 18 -8.47 -1.25 5.61
N LEU A 19 -7.45 -0.74 4.94
CA LEU A 19 -7.49 0.56 4.28
C LEU A 19 -7.24 0.40 2.78
N ASN A 20 -8.19 0.83 1.96
CA ASN A 20 -7.98 1.00 0.52
C ASN A 20 -7.09 2.22 0.25
N LEU A 21 -6.12 2.04 -0.63
CA LEU A 21 -5.18 3.10 -0.98
C LEU A 21 -5.87 4.14 -1.89
N PRO A 22 -5.80 5.43 -1.54
CA PRO A 22 -6.41 6.48 -2.35
C PRO A 22 -5.87 6.50 -3.78
N GLY A 23 -6.77 6.66 -4.74
CA GLY A 23 -6.40 6.82 -6.14
C GLY A 23 -5.97 5.54 -6.84
N VAL A 24 -5.97 4.37 -6.19
CA VAL A 24 -5.63 3.07 -6.81
C VAL A 24 -6.65 1.98 -6.47
N GLY A 25 -7.92 2.36 -6.31
CA GLY A 25 -9.04 1.41 -6.15
C GLY A 25 -9.32 0.58 -7.41
N GLU A 26 -10.28 -0.35 -7.35
CA GLU A 26 -10.57 -1.32 -8.42
C GLU A 26 -10.75 -0.70 -9.81
N ASP A 27 -11.48 0.41 -9.89
CA ASP A 27 -11.75 1.13 -11.15
C ASP A 27 -10.50 1.79 -11.76
N ASN A 28 -9.40 1.93 -10.99
CA ASN A 28 -8.15 2.42 -11.54
C ASN A 28 -7.32 1.26 -12.11
N PRO A 29 -7.01 1.27 -13.42
CA PRO A 29 -6.18 0.22 -14.03
C PRO A 29 -4.73 0.20 -13.52
N ARG A 30 -4.26 1.25 -12.85
CA ARG A 30 -2.90 1.37 -12.33
C ARG A 30 -2.87 1.21 -10.80
N PRO A 31 -2.33 0.10 -10.27
CA PRO A 31 -2.11 -0.07 -8.83
C PRO A 31 -0.93 0.78 -8.35
N ALA A 32 -0.84 1.00 -7.03
CA ALA A 32 0.33 1.61 -6.42
C ALA A 32 1.51 0.62 -6.41
N HIS A 33 2.72 1.15 -6.25
CA HIS A 33 3.96 0.37 -6.19
C HIS A 33 5.00 1.06 -5.32
N SER A 34 6.12 0.38 -5.08
CA SER A 34 7.21 0.85 -4.24
C SER A 34 6.79 1.38 -2.86
N PRO A 35 5.93 0.64 -2.12
CA PRO A 35 5.48 1.08 -0.81
C PRO A 35 6.68 1.21 0.14
N LYS A 36 6.56 2.16 1.08
CA LYS A 36 7.52 2.39 2.17
C LYS A 36 6.76 2.45 3.48
N ASN A 37 7.04 1.51 4.38
CA ASN A 37 6.53 1.56 5.73
C ASN A 37 7.45 2.40 6.62
N ARG A 38 6.98 3.58 7.01
CA ARG A 38 7.69 4.49 7.91
C ARG A 38 7.06 4.55 9.30
N THR A 39 6.02 3.77 9.57
CA THR A 39 5.38 3.68 10.88
C THR A 39 6.20 2.79 11.81
N ASP A 40 5.79 2.72 13.08
CA ASP A 40 6.27 1.82 14.12
C ASP A 40 5.55 0.45 14.13
N ALA A 41 4.47 0.33 13.36
CA ALA A 41 3.66 -0.89 13.20
C ALA A 41 4.12 -1.73 11.99
N TRP A 42 3.86 -3.04 12.03
CA TRP A 42 3.99 -3.85 10.81
C TRP A 42 2.88 -3.47 9.84
N ALA A 43 3.20 -3.40 8.55
CA ALA A 43 2.20 -3.15 7.52
C ALA A 43 2.10 -4.35 6.58
N THR A 44 0.94 -4.99 6.51
CA THR A 44 0.66 -6.01 5.49
C THR A 44 -0.05 -5.33 4.34
N VAL A 45 0.58 -5.31 3.16
CA VAL A 45 0.00 -4.76 1.94
C VAL A 45 -0.58 -5.87 1.07
N PHE A 46 -1.61 -5.54 0.31
CA PHE A 46 -2.36 -6.51 -0.51
C PHE A 46 -2.47 -6.03 -1.96
N THR A 47 -2.49 -6.97 -2.90
CA THR A 47 -2.61 -6.68 -4.34
C THR A 47 -4.00 -6.17 -4.73
N GLY A 48 -5.05 -6.60 -4.02
CA GLY A 48 -6.44 -6.18 -4.21
C GLY A 48 -6.88 -5.06 -3.26
N THR A 49 -8.05 -4.47 -3.54
CA THR A 49 -8.77 -3.67 -2.53
C THR A 49 -9.32 -4.60 -1.45
N ASP A 50 -9.81 -4.00 -0.36
CA ASP A 50 -10.51 -4.68 0.73
C ASP A 50 -9.68 -5.82 1.37
N CYS A 51 -8.36 -5.69 1.28
CA CYS A 51 -7.36 -6.60 1.82
C CYS A 51 -7.46 -8.01 1.25
N GLU A 52 -7.82 -8.10 -0.04
CA GLU A 52 -7.89 -9.33 -0.80
C GLU A 52 -6.65 -9.57 -1.68
N GLY A 53 -6.49 -10.82 -2.11
CA GLY A 53 -5.41 -11.25 -3.00
C GLY A 53 -4.10 -11.56 -2.27
N ASP A 54 -3.00 -11.49 -3.02
CA ASP A 54 -1.66 -11.78 -2.48
C ASP A 54 -1.25 -10.68 -1.49
N SER A 55 -0.51 -11.08 -0.45
CA SER A 55 -0.09 -10.18 0.61
C SER A 55 1.43 -10.20 0.84
N PHE A 56 1.96 -9.08 1.32
CA PHE A 56 3.37 -8.94 1.64
C PHE A 56 3.58 -8.09 2.91
N PRO A 57 4.35 -8.57 3.90
CA PRO A 57 4.62 -7.80 5.12
C PRO A 57 5.78 -6.81 4.94
N LEU A 58 5.62 -5.60 5.45
CA LEU A 58 6.62 -4.54 5.50
C LEU A 58 6.99 -4.24 6.95
N ARG A 59 8.30 -4.37 7.25
CA ARG A 59 8.88 -4.07 8.56
C ARG A 59 8.62 -2.62 8.98
N PRO A 60 8.43 -2.34 10.29
CA PRO A 60 8.44 -0.99 10.81
C PRO A 60 9.70 -0.21 10.38
N HIS A 61 9.53 1.10 10.15
CA HIS A 61 10.54 2.11 9.80
C HIS A 61 11.34 1.92 8.50
N THR A 62 11.71 0.69 8.16
CA THR A 62 12.65 0.33 7.09
C THR A 62 12.02 -0.54 6.00
N GLY A 63 10.83 -1.07 6.24
CA GLY A 63 10.12 -1.92 5.29
C GLY A 63 9.81 -1.16 4.01
N GLY A 64 10.06 -1.81 2.88
CA GLY A 64 9.65 -1.29 1.59
C GLY A 64 9.80 -2.35 0.52
N ALA A 65 9.26 -2.07 -0.65
CA ALA A 65 9.40 -2.93 -1.80
C ALA A 65 9.75 -2.12 -3.06
N SER A 66 10.05 -2.84 -4.13
CA SER A 66 10.35 -2.24 -5.43
C SER A 66 9.08 -2.02 -6.26
N GLU A 67 9.28 -1.41 -7.43
CA GLU A 67 8.31 -1.20 -8.50
C GLU A 67 7.53 -2.46 -8.90
N ARG A 68 8.09 -3.64 -8.66
CA ARG A 68 7.48 -4.94 -8.99
C ARG A 68 6.32 -5.30 -8.06
N LEU A 69 6.34 -4.84 -6.80
CA LEU A 69 5.23 -5.10 -5.88
C LEU A 69 4.10 -4.13 -6.18
N LYS A 70 2.93 -4.66 -6.58
CA LYS A 70 1.73 -3.89 -6.87
C LYS A 70 0.73 -4.04 -5.73
N VAL A 71 0.16 -2.93 -5.27
CA VAL A 71 -0.69 -2.91 -4.07
C VAL A 71 -1.88 -1.97 -4.22
N ARG A 72 -2.96 -2.29 -3.52
CA ARG A 72 -4.20 -1.51 -3.49
C ARG A 72 -4.82 -1.34 -2.11
N SER A 73 -4.42 -2.15 -1.13
CA SER A 73 -4.87 -1.98 0.26
C SER A 73 -3.79 -2.39 1.27
N VAL A 74 -4.00 -2.03 2.54
CA VAL A 74 -3.04 -2.24 3.63
C VAL A 74 -3.75 -2.41 4.98
N VAL A 75 -3.16 -3.23 5.86
CA VAL A 75 -3.47 -3.31 7.31
C VAL A 75 -2.21 -3.03 8.11
N PHE A 76 -2.33 -2.21 9.16
CA PHE A 76 -1.25 -1.96 10.12
C PHE A 76 -1.51 -2.75 11.42
N ASN A 77 -0.48 -3.37 12.00
CA ASN A 77 -0.56 -4.17 13.24
C ASN A 77 0.45 -3.71 14.28
#